data_AF-A0A6A3PTM1-F1
#
_entry.id   AF-A0A6A3PTM1-F1
#
_cell.length_a   1.000
_cell.length_b   1.000
_cell.length_c   1.000
_cell.angle_alpha   90.00
_cell.angle_beta   90.00
_cell.angle_gamma   90.00
#
_symmetry.space_group_name_H-M   'P 1'
#
loop_
_entity.id
_entity.type
_entity.pdbx_description
1 polymer ?
#
loop_
_entity_poly.entity_id
_entity_poly.type
_entity_poly.pdbx_seq_one_letter_code
_entity_poly.pdbx_strand_id
1 'polypeptide(L)'
;MYRLPKTYSETQSGSAAAANKPAVHLQHGLLDSSFTFVSNFRNQSLAYVLADAGFDVWLGNNRGTTWSRSHLDYSTDDEFWDFTWEDMGLYDLPAFANHILDITGRSTVSYVGHSEGTTQAFVGFSKNQEVAKKLGKKVDETFLSLGFTSFLPHNDLLSVLLSDVICTNMAEICDSAISLVAGPSDNLNITRISVYLSRTSAGTSVKNMAHYAQGIRDDTFASYDYGCSCVRLLGINLCSSLICTNKAAQLKKYAGKAY
;
A
#
# COMPACT_ATOMS: atom_id res chain seq x y z
N MET A 1 5.86 -4.62 10.72
CA MET A 1 6.60 -4.95 9.49
C MET A 1 7.20 -6.35 9.64
N TYR A 2 7.16 -7.18 8.59
CA TYR A 2 7.85 -8.47 8.58
C TYR A 2 9.16 -8.37 7.80
N ARG A 3 10.10 -9.31 8.04
CA ARG A 3 11.42 -9.32 7.39
C ARG A 3 11.80 -10.73 6.95
N LEU A 4 12.33 -10.87 5.74
CA LEU A 4 12.96 -12.08 5.21
C LEU A 4 14.44 -11.77 4.91
N PRO A 5 15.34 -11.92 5.90
CA PRO A 5 16.76 -11.60 5.74
C PRO A 5 17.57 -12.76 5.11
N LYS A 6 16.98 -13.96 5.02
CA LYS A 6 17.67 -15.19 4.61
C LYS A 6 17.10 -15.73 3.29
N THR A 7 17.99 -16.22 2.45
CA THR A 7 17.69 -17.12 1.33
C THR A 7 17.17 -18.46 1.87
N TYR A 8 16.61 -19.29 0.99
CA TYR A 8 16.15 -20.62 1.37
C TYR A 8 17.28 -21.46 1.96
N SER A 9 18.41 -21.49 1.26
CA SER A 9 19.57 -22.29 1.63
C SER A 9 20.09 -21.88 3.01
N GLU A 10 20.20 -20.58 3.28
CA GLU A 10 20.60 -20.07 4.61
C GLU A 10 19.59 -20.46 5.70
N THR A 11 18.29 -20.48 5.41
CA THR A 11 17.27 -20.95 6.35
C THR A 11 17.39 -22.44 6.61
N GLN A 12 17.56 -23.27 5.57
CA GLN A 12 17.64 -24.73 5.71
C GLN A 12 18.91 -25.19 6.42
N SER A 13 20.04 -24.52 6.18
CA SER A 13 21.32 -24.83 6.84
C SER A 13 21.44 -24.23 8.25
N GLY A 14 20.50 -23.40 8.68
CA GLY A 14 20.60 -22.63 9.93
C GLY A 14 21.68 -21.54 9.91
N SER A 15 22.26 -21.24 8.74
CA SER A 15 23.31 -20.23 8.59
C SER A 15 22.80 -18.83 8.91
N ALA A 16 23.73 -17.95 9.34
CA ALA A 16 23.44 -16.53 9.43
C ALA A 16 23.13 -15.94 8.04
N ALA A 17 22.34 -14.86 8.00
CA ALA A 17 22.15 -14.12 6.76
C ALA A 17 23.48 -13.50 6.33
N ALA A 18 23.80 -13.56 5.03
CA ALA A 18 24.95 -12.83 4.49
C ALA A 18 24.86 -11.33 4.82
N ALA A 19 26.02 -10.72 5.09
CA ALA A 19 26.11 -9.31 5.45
C ALA A 19 25.86 -8.40 4.23
N ASN A 20 25.45 -7.16 4.49
CA ASN A 20 25.35 -6.07 3.50
C ASN A 20 24.41 -6.34 2.31
N LYS A 21 23.39 -7.19 2.48
CA LYS A 21 22.35 -7.41 1.45
C LYS A 21 21.64 -6.10 1.09
N PRO A 22 21.33 -5.84 -0.19
CA PRO A 22 20.49 -4.72 -0.58
C PRO A 22 19.09 -4.88 0.03
N ALA A 23 18.59 -3.82 0.67
CA ALA A 23 17.27 -3.82 1.28
C ALA A 23 16.17 -3.47 0.26
N VAL A 24 15.04 -4.18 0.33
CA VAL A 24 13.84 -3.92 -0.48
C VAL A 24 12.63 -3.86 0.42
N HIS A 25 11.84 -2.79 0.31
CA HIS A 25 10.56 -2.61 0.97
C HIS A 25 9.42 -2.91 -0.01
N LEU A 26 8.58 -3.88 0.32
CA LEU A 26 7.38 -4.24 -0.43
C LEU A 26 6.14 -3.72 0.33
N GLN A 27 5.35 -2.88 -0.34
CA GLN A 27 4.17 -2.24 0.24
C GLN A 27 2.89 -2.63 -0.50
N HIS A 28 1.93 -3.18 0.24
CA HIS A 28 0.68 -3.70 -0.29
C HIS A 28 -0.33 -2.58 -0.64
N GLY A 29 -1.43 -2.98 -1.28
CA GLY A 29 -2.51 -2.08 -1.72
C GLY A 29 -3.66 -1.90 -0.73
N LEU A 30 -4.74 -1.30 -1.22
CA LEU A 30 -5.99 -1.07 -0.48
C LEU A 30 -6.60 -2.40 -0.02
N LEU A 31 -7.03 -2.47 1.25
CA LEU A 31 -7.64 -3.66 1.89
C LEU A 31 -6.77 -4.93 1.90
N ASP A 32 -5.49 -4.80 1.56
CA ASP A 32 -4.52 -5.90 1.49
C ASP A 32 -3.59 -5.92 2.70
N SER A 33 -2.64 -6.85 2.75
CA SER A 33 -1.55 -6.88 3.70
C SER A 33 -0.25 -7.36 3.04
N SER A 34 0.85 -7.35 3.79
CA SER A 34 2.11 -8.03 3.43
C SER A 34 1.94 -9.46 2.89
N PHE A 35 0.83 -10.13 3.21
CA PHE A 35 0.51 -11.47 2.72
C PHE A 35 0.55 -11.57 1.19
N THR A 36 0.17 -10.51 0.47
CA THR A 36 0.12 -10.50 -1.00
C THR A 36 1.44 -10.93 -1.65
N PHE A 37 2.58 -10.56 -1.03
CA PHE A 37 3.92 -10.86 -1.53
C PHE A 37 4.44 -12.26 -1.20
N VAL A 38 3.69 -13.04 -0.39
CA VAL A 38 4.03 -14.39 0.08
C VAL A 38 2.88 -15.39 -0.12
N SER A 39 1.82 -15.00 -0.84
CA SER A 39 0.57 -15.75 -0.94
C SER A 39 0.65 -16.99 -1.85
N ASN A 40 1.62 -17.02 -2.76
CA ASN A 40 1.90 -18.12 -3.68
C ASN A 40 3.09 -18.98 -3.24
N PHE A 41 3.45 -19.96 -4.06
CA PHE A 41 4.65 -20.79 -3.84
C PHE A 41 5.93 -19.96 -3.85
N ARG A 42 7.00 -20.52 -3.28
CA ARG A 42 8.29 -19.84 -3.10
C ARG A 42 8.85 -19.21 -4.39
N ASN A 43 8.72 -19.91 -5.50
CA ASN A 43 9.17 -19.48 -6.82
C ASN A 43 8.18 -18.55 -7.57
N GLN A 44 7.05 -18.21 -6.96
CA GLN A 44 5.98 -17.40 -7.55
C GLN A 44 5.61 -16.17 -6.72
N SER A 45 6.14 -16.08 -5.50
CA SER A 45 5.90 -15.00 -4.55
C SER A 45 7.09 -14.05 -4.54
N LEU A 46 6.86 -12.79 -4.88
CA LEU A 46 7.90 -11.77 -5.04
C LEU A 46 8.86 -11.71 -3.85
N ALA A 47 8.34 -11.77 -2.62
CA ALA A 47 9.18 -11.67 -1.43
C ALA A 47 10.18 -12.83 -1.31
N TYR A 48 9.74 -14.05 -1.65
CA TYR A 48 10.60 -15.22 -1.61
C TYR A 48 11.61 -15.22 -2.75
N VAL A 49 11.19 -14.84 -3.96
CA VAL A 49 12.08 -14.70 -5.12
C VAL A 49 13.19 -13.68 -4.84
N LEU A 50 12.86 -12.52 -4.26
CA LEU A 50 13.85 -11.51 -3.88
C LEU A 50 14.78 -11.99 -2.75
N ALA A 51 14.24 -12.66 -1.72
CA ALA A 51 15.05 -13.19 -0.64
C ALA A 51 16.07 -14.23 -1.15
N ASP A 52 15.66 -15.11 -2.06
CA ASP A 52 16.53 -16.12 -2.69
C ASP A 52 17.53 -15.52 -3.69
N ALA A 53 17.19 -14.36 -4.27
CA ALA A 53 18.12 -13.55 -5.08
C ALA A 53 19.12 -12.73 -4.24
N GLY A 54 19.09 -12.83 -2.91
CA GLY A 54 20.07 -12.21 -2.02
C GLY A 54 19.69 -10.82 -1.50
N PHE A 55 18.42 -10.41 -1.61
CA PHE A 55 17.93 -9.18 -0.99
C PHE A 55 17.52 -9.40 0.47
N ASP A 56 17.61 -8.35 1.28
CA ASP A 56 16.96 -8.28 2.59
C ASP A 56 15.56 -7.68 2.42
N VAL A 57 14.55 -8.54 2.48
CA VAL A 57 13.18 -8.18 2.07
C VAL A 57 12.35 -7.78 3.29
N TRP A 58 11.73 -6.61 3.21
CA TRP A 58 10.91 -6.01 4.25
C TRP A 58 9.48 -5.83 3.76
N LEU A 59 8.52 -6.31 4.54
CA LEU A 59 7.11 -6.33 4.17
C LEU A 59 6.31 -5.37 5.07
N GLY A 60 5.90 -4.25 4.48
CA GLY A 60 5.09 -3.23 5.14
C GLY A 60 3.67 -3.73 5.43
N ASN A 61 3.06 -3.20 6.50
CA ASN A 61 1.62 -3.35 6.77
C ASN A 61 1.07 -2.00 7.20
N ASN A 62 0.15 -1.44 6.43
CA ASN A 62 -0.47 -0.14 6.70
C ASN A 62 -1.16 -0.12 8.05
N ARG A 63 -1.18 1.04 8.71
CA ARG A 63 -2.03 1.30 9.88
C ARG A 63 -3.48 0.85 9.64
N GLY A 64 -4.10 0.26 10.66
CA GLY A 64 -5.47 -0.26 10.61
C GLY A 64 -5.64 -1.66 10.01
N THR A 65 -4.61 -2.22 9.38
CA THR A 65 -4.65 -3.62 8.94
C THR A 65 -4.57 -4.58 10.13
N THR A 66 -5.01 -5.84 9.99
CA THR A 66 -4.94 -6.91 11.01
C THR A 66 -3.59 -6.98 11.74
N TRP A 67 -2.50 -6.63 11.07
CA TRP A 67 -1.13 -6.71 11.57
C TRP A 67 -0.56 -5.39 12.11
N SER A 68 -1.31 -4.29 12.02
CA SER A 68 -0.90 -2.94 12.39
C SER A 68 -2.07 -2.18 13.05
N ARG A 69 -2.65 -2.78 14.10
CA ARG A 69 -3.85 -2.29 14.82
C ARG A 69 -3.59 -1.87 16.27
N SER A 70 -2.47 -1.21 16.51
CA SER A 70 -2.09 -0.73 17.84
C SER A 70 -1.63 0.72 17.77
N HIS A 71 -1.89 1.49 18.83
CA HIS A 71 -1.50 2.88 18.95
C HIS A 71 -1.01 3.14 20.38
N LEU A 72 -0.15 4.15 20.56
CA LEU A 72 0.39 4.51 21.88
C LEU A 72 -0.64 5.25 22.75
N ASP A 73 -1.43 6.13 22.14
CA ASP A 73 -2.37 7.01 22.85
C ASP A 73 -3.85 6.59 22.74
N TYR A 74 -4.21 5.79 21.75
CA TYR A 74 -5.61 5.52 21.39
C TYR A 74 -5.91 4.03 21.48
N SER A 75 -7.12 3.70 21.95
CA SER A 75 -7.65 2.35 21.76
C SER A 75 -8.19 2.23 20.33
N THR A 76 -8.82 1.14 19.90
CA THR A 76 -9.42 1.08 18.54
C THR A 76 -10.77 1.81 18.48
N ASP A 77 -10.80 3.04 19.02
CA ASP A 77 -11.91 4.00 19.06
C ASP A 77 -11.92 4.89 17.80
N ASP A 78 -12.81 5.89 17.73
CA ASP A 78 -13.04 6.66 16.51
C ASP A 78 -11.78 7.42 16.05
N GLU A 79 -11.02 8.00 16.98
CA GLU A 79 -9.76 8.72 16.70
C GLU A 79 -8.70 7.81 16.07
N PHE A 80 -8.66 6.53 16.47
CA PHE A 80 -7.75 5.55 15.88
C PHE A 80 -7.98 5.34 14.38
N TRP A 81 -9.22 5.46 13.91
CA TRP A 81 -9.59 5.27 12.52
C TRP A 81 -9.56 6.57 11.70
N ASP A 82 -9.12 7.70 12.25
CA ASP A 82 -9.09 9.01 11.60
C ASP A 82 -7.90 9.20 10.63
N PHE A 83 -7.62 8.23 9.77
CA PHE A 83 -6.51 8.28 8.80
C PHE A 83 -6.94 7.94 7.36
N THR A 84 -6.09 8.26 6.38
CA THR A 84 -6.23 7.89 4.96
C THR A 84 -4.88 7.45 4.35
N TRP A 85 -4.86 7.12 3.06
CA TRP A 85 -3.63 6.83 2.29
C TRP A 85 -2.65 8.00 2.28
N GLU A 86 -3.12 9.24 2.48
CA GLU A 86 -2.25 10.42 2.60
C GLU A 86 -1.41 10.34 3.88
N ASP A 87 -2.03 9.99 5.01
CA ASP A 87 -1.33 9.78 6.29
C ASP A 87 -0.31 8.64 6.19
N MET A 88 -0.65 7.58 5.45
CA MET A 88 0.29 6.48 5.20
C MET A 88 1.52 6.94 4.39
N GLY A 89 1.33 7.78 3.36
CA GLY A 89 2.43 8.37 2.61
C GLY A 89 3.26 9.38 3.41
N LEU A 90 2.61 10.16 4.29
CA LEU A 90 3.25 11.21 5.09
C LEU A 90 3.98 10.68 6.33
N TYR A 91 3.51 9.59 6.93
CA TYR A 91 4.00 9.10 8.22
C TYR A 91 4.48 7.65 8.17
N ASP A 92 3.67 6.71 7.65
CA ASP A 92 4.03 5.28 7.66
C ASP A 92 5.26 5.03 6.78
N LEU A 93 5.25 5.55 5.55
CA LEU A 93 6.34 5.37 4.59
C LEU A 93 7.71 5.87 5.11
N PRO A 94 7.85 7.11 5.63
CA PRO A 94 9.09 7.54 6.27
C PRO A 94 9.50 6.67 7.46
N ALA A 95 8.56 6.28 8.32
CA ALA A 95 8.87 5.45 9.49
C ALA A 95 9.40 4.07 9.08
N PHE A 96 8.78 3.45 8.07
CA PHE A 96 9.25 2.21 7.46
C PHE A 96 10.64 2.36 6.87
N ALA A 97 10.87 3.39 6.05
CA ALA A 97 12.18 3.62 5.44
C ALA A 97 13.28 3.81 6.49
N ASN A 98 13.04 4.66 7.50
CA ASN A 98 14.01 4.91 8.57
C ASN A 98 14.31 3.64 9.35
N HIS A 99 13.28 2.89 9.78
CA HIS A 99 13.47 1.65 10.51
C HIS A 99 14.33 0.64 9.73
N ILE A 100 14.09 0.49 8.42
CA ILE A 100 14.89 -0.40 7.57
C ILE A 100 16.35 0.07 7.50
N LEU A 101 16.58 1.37 7.27
CA LEU A 101 17.93 1.93 7.17
C LEU A 101 18.69 1.78 8.49
N ASP A 102 18.04 2.01 9.62
CA ASP A 102 18.62 1.88 10.96
C ASP A 102 19.04 0.45 11.27
N ILE A 103 18.19 -0.54 10.95
CA ILE A 103 18.50 -1.95 11.21
C ILE A 103 19.55 -2.49 10.23
N THR A 104 19.52 -2.05 8.97
CA THR A 104 20.41 -2.59 7.92
C THR A 104 21.74 -1.86 7.82
N GLY A 105 21.86 -0.65 8.37
CA GLY A 105 22.99 0.24 8.17
C GLY A 105 23.15 0.72 6.71
N ARG A 106 22.15 0.49 5.85
CA ARG A 106 22.16 0.93 4.45
C ARG A 106 21.87 2.42 4.37
N SER A 107 22.38 3.07 3.32
CA SER A 107 22.06 4.47 3.01
C SER A 107 20.79 4.63 2.18
N THR A 108 20.34 3.57 1.51
CA THR A 108 19.12 3.54 0.70
C THR A 108 18.42 2.19 0.79
N VAL A 109 17.11 2.20 0.55
CA VAL A 109 16.24 1.01 0.44
C VAL A 109 15.41 1.11 -0.84
N SER A 110 15.29 0.01 -1.59
CA SER A 110 14.44 0.00 -2.81
C SER A 110 12.97 -0.12 -2.41
N TYR A 111 12.08 0.58 -3.09
CA TYR A 111 10.64 0.53 -2.81
C TYR A 111 9.87 -0.14 -3.95
N VAL A 112 8.98 -1.07 -3.63
CA VAL A 112 8.03 -1.66 -4.58
C VAL A 112 6.63 -1.54 -3.97
N GLY A 113 5.81 -0.69 -4.59
CA GLY A 113 4.41 -0.48 -4.21
C GLY A 113 3.46 -1.19 -5.17
N HIS A 114 2.39 -1.77 -4.62
CA HIS A 114 1.25 -2.26 -5.39
C HIS A 114 0.01 -1.44 -5.05
N SER A 115 -0.74 -0.97 -6.06
CA SER A 115 -2.00 -0.22 -5.88
C SER A 115 -1.83 0.96 -4.92
N GLU A 116 -2.55 1.03 -3.79
CA GLU A 116 -2.42 2.08 -2.76
C GLU A 116 -0.98 2.26 -2.26
N GLY A 117 -0.15 1.21 -2.22
CA GLY A 117 1.28 1.35 -1.90
C GLY A 117 1.99 2.32 -2.85
N THR A 118 1.66 2.28 -4.15
CA THR A 118 2.20 3.25 -5.11
C THR A 118 1.70 4.66 -4.83
N THR A 119 0.43 4.82 -4.45
CA THR A 119 -0.13 6.11 -4.04
C THR A 119 0.62 6.71 -2.85
N GLN A 120 0.95 5.89 -1.84
CA GLN A 120 1.74 6.32 -0.69
C GLN A 120 3.12 6.84 -1.11
N ALA A 121 3.77 6.19 -2.08
CA ALA A 121 5.03 6.66 -2.62
C ALA A 121 4.89 8.01 -3.34
N PHE A 122 3.84 8.20 -4.15
CA PHE A 122 3.59 9.49 -4.81
C PHE A 122 3.37 10.62 -3.80
N VAL A 123 2.63 10.39 -2.73
CA VAL A 123 2.46 11.36 -1.64
C VAL A 123 3.77 11.62 -0.93
N GLY A 124 4.43 10.57 -0.44
CA GLY A 124 5.66 10.70 0.33
C GLY A 124 6.77 11.39 -0.46
N PHE A 125 6.95 11.03 -1.74
CA PHE A 125 7.99 11.62 -2.58
C PHE A 125 7.69 13.05 -3.00
N SER A 126 6.42 13.40 -3.23
CA SER A 126 6.04 14.77 -3.58
C SER A 126 6.12 15.72 -2.38
N LYS A 127 5.86 15.23 -1.16
CA LYS A 127 5.82 16.05 0.06
C LYS A 127 7.12 16.02 0.89
N ASN A 128 7.95 14.99 0.76
CA ASN A 128 9.17 14.82 1.55
C ASN A 128 10.37 14.35 0.69
N GLN A 129 11.22 15.30 0.32
CA GLN A 129 12.40 15.04 -0.52
C GLN A 129 13.49 14.22 0.19
N GLU A 130 13.52 14.17 1.53
CA GLU A 130 14.46 13.31 2.26
C GLU A 130 14.09 11.84 2.12
N VAL A 131 12.78 11.55 2.21
CA VAL A 131 12.22 10.21 2.01
C VAL A 131 12.46 9.76 0.56
N ALA A 132 12.26 10.64 -0.41
CA ALA A 132 12.55 10.35 -1.82
C ALA A 132 14.03 9.96 -2.04
N LYS A 133 14.98 10.67 -1.44
CA LYS A 133 16.42 10.36 -1.53
C LYS A 133 16.79 9.04 -0.84
N LYS A 134 16.13 8.70 0.26
CA LYS A 134 16.31 7.44 0.99
C LYS A 134 15.76 6.23 0.23
N LEU A 135 14.64 6.42 -0.48
CA LEU A 135 13.93 5.37 -1.23
C LEU A 135 14.35 5.27 -2.71
N GLY A 136 15.35 6.04 -3.13
CA GLY A 136 15.74 6.13 -4.53
C GLY A 136 17.23 6.36 -4.72
N LYS A 137 17.97 5.28 -4.99
CA LYS A 137 19.01 5.29 -6.02
C LYS A 137 18.95 3.95 -6.76
N LYS A 138 18.61 4.01 -8.05
CA LYS A 138 18.69 2.91 -9.03
C LYS A 138 17.53 1.92 -9.08
N VAL A 139 16.31 2.25 -8.66
CA VAL A 139 15.17 1.35 -8.93
C VAL A 139 14.92 1.30 -10.43
N ASP A 140 14.95 2.46 -11.08
CA ASP A 140 15.04 2.67 -12.53
C ASP A 140 16.23 1.95 -13.17
N GLU A 141 17.47 2.19 -12.76
CA GLU A 141 18.65 1.54 -13.37
C GLU A 141 18.72 0.03 -13.14
N THR A 142 18.29 -0.47 -11.97
CA THR A 142 18.26 -1.90 -11.65
C THR A 142 17.14 -2.58 -12.42
N PHE A 143 15.97 -1.96 -12.54
CA PHE A 143 14.91 -2.49 -13.39
C PHE A 143 15.32 -2.47 -14.86
N LEU A 144 15.88 -1.36 -15.37
CA LEU A 144 16.44 -1.28 -16.72
C LEU A 144 17.54 -2.34 -16.97
N SER A 145 18.40 -2.62 -15.99
CA SER A 145 19.43 -3.66 -16.05
C SER A 145 18.88 -5.09 -15.96
N LEU A 146 17.72 -5.29 -15.31
CA LEU A 146 17.01 -6.57 -15.25
C LEU A 146 16.20 -6.87 -16.52
N GLY A 147 16.21 -5.94 -17.49
CA GLY A 147 15.59 -6.14 -18.79
C GLY A 147 14.06 -6.09 -18.72
N PHE A 148 13.49 -4.91 -18.52
CA PHE A 148 12.09 -4.69 -18.94
C PHE A 148 12.06 -4.59 -20.45
N THR A 149 11.85 -5.72 -21.11
CA THR A 149 11.24 -5.73 -22.43
C THR A 149 9.79 -5.23 -22.28
N SER A 150 9.63 -3.91 -22.30
CA SER A 150 8.39 -3.11 -22.40
C SER A 150 7.32 -3.26 -21.31
N PHE A 151 6.92 -2.12 -20.71
CA PHE A 151 5.53 -1.90 -20.27
C PHE A 151 4.73 -1.53 -21.52
N LEU A 152 4.20 -2.52 -22.23
CA LEU A 152 3.63 -2.34 -23.58
C LEU A 152 2.38 -1.44 -23.56
N PRO A 153 2.41 -0.30 -24.26
CA PRO A 153 1.22 0.33 -24.82
C PRO A 153 0.89 -0.25 -26.22
N HIS A 154 -0.39 -0.11 -26.59
CA HIS A 154 -1.01 -0.21 -27.94
C HIS A 154 -1.34 -1.58 -28.57
N ASN A 155 -2.63 -1.82 -28.88
CA ASN A 155 -3.23 -1.54 -30.20
C ASN A 155 -4.75 -1.80 -30.25
N ASP A 156 -5.44 -1.17 -31.22
CA ASP A 156 -6.90 -1.07 -31.45
C ASP A 156 -7.65 -2.37 -31.81
N LEU A 157 -7.24 -3.53 -31.29
CA LEU A 157 -7.91 -4.82 -31.54
C LEU A 157 -8.68 -5.37 -30.33
N LEU A 158 -8.85 -4.56 -29.29
CA LEU A 158 -9.56 -4.94 -28.06
C LEU A 158 -10.93 -4.24 -27.92
N SER A 159 -11.56 -3.90 -29.05
CA SER A 159 -12.91 -3.32 -29.12
C SER A 159 -13.95 -4.26 -29.73
N VAL A 160 -13.60 -5.52 -30.08
CA VAL A 160 -14.49 -6.42 -30.86
C VAL A 160 -14.74 -7.80 -30.23
N LEU A 161 -14.17 -8.13 -29.06
CA LEU A 161 -14.29 -9.50 -28.49
C LEU A 161 -14.95 -9.60 -27.11
N LEU A 162 -15.73 -8.60 -26.70
CA LEU A 162 -16.58 -8.71 -25.49
C LEU A 162 -18.04 -8.94 -25.91
N SER A 163 -18.36 -10.20 -26.20
CA SER A 163 -19.74 -10.70 -26.19
C SER A 163 -19.87 -11.79 -25.14
N ASP A 164 -20.73 -11.53 -24.15
CA ASP A 164 -21.49 -12.45 -23.29
C ASP A 164 -20.96 -13.85 -23.01
N VAL A 165 -20.94 -14.24 -21.72
CA VAL A 165 -21.88 -15.25 -21.22
C VAL A 165 -21.82 -15.34 -19.69
N ILE A 166 -23.01 -15.50 -19.15
CA ILE A 166 -23.42 -15.62 -17.76
C ILE A 166 -22.85 -16.87 -17.09
N CYS A 167 -22.40 -16.62 -15.87
CA CYS A 167 -22.25 -17.51 -14.74
C CYS A 167 -23.04 -18.85 -14.76
N THR A 168 -22.36 -19.99 -14.65
CA THR A 168 -22.96 -21.26 -14.20
C THR A 168 -22.09 -22.04 -13.21
N ASN A 169 -22.61 -22.08 -11.98
CA ASN A 169 -22.43 -23.07 -10.91
C ASN A 169 -21.19 -22.98 -10.01
N MET A 170 -21.45 -22.43 -8.82
CA MET A 170 -20.79 -22.65 -7.51
C MET A 170 -19.29 -22.32 -7.38
N ALA A 171 -18.57 -22.04 -8.47
CA ALA A 171 -17.21 -21.48 -8.45
C ALA A 171 -17.17 -19.94 -8.49
N GLU A 172 -18.25 -19.29 -8.94
CA GLU A 172 -18.32 -17.84 -9.20
C GLU A 172 -18.40 -16.94 -7.98
N ILE A 173 -18.85 -17.48 -6.83
CA ILE A 173 -18.96 -16.65 -5.62
C ILE A 173 -17.55 -16.28 -5.12
N CYS A 174 -16.53 -17.12 -5.36
CA CYS A 174 -15.19 -16.89 -4.84
C CYS A 174 -14.31 -16.02 -5.77
N ASP A 175 -14.60 -16.00 -7.07
CA ASP A 175 -13.93 -15.09 -8.03
C ASP A 175 -14.42 -13.63 -7.86
N SER A 176 -15.63 -13.45 -7.32
CA SER A 176 -16.31 -12.16 -7.23
C SER A 176 -15.65 -11.12 -6.30
N ALA A 177 -15.06 -11.54 -5.17
CA ALA A 177 -14.52 -10.60 -4.18
C ALA A 177 -13.17 -9.99 -4.59
N ILE A 178 -12.30 -10.81 -5.20
CA ILE A 178 -11.01 -10.33 -5.75
C ILE A 178 -11.28 -9.53 -7.03
N SER A 179 -12.18 -10.01 -7.89
CA SER A 179 -12.55 -9.32 -9.14
C SER A 179 -13.22 -7.97 -8.91
N LEU A 180 -13.95 -7.79 -7.81
CA LEU A 180 -14.56 -6.50 -7.47
C LEU A 180 -13.53 -5.37 -7.24
N VAL A 181 -12.32 -5.72 -6.77
CA VAL A 181 -11.26 -4.75 -6.45
C VAL A 181 -10.17 -4.72 -7.52
N ALA A 182 -9.79 -5.89 -8.07
CA ALA A 182 -8.66 -6.03 -8.99
C ALA A 182 -9.06 -6.34 -10.45
N GLY A 183 -10.34 -6.59 -10.72
CA GLY A 183 -10.83 -7.05 -12.02
C GLY A 183 -10.67 -8.57 -12.23
N PRO A 184 -11.40 -9.14 -13.20
CA PRO A 184 -11.30 -10.55 -13.55
C PRO A 184 -9.90 -10.89 -14.09
N SER A 185 -9.44 -12.11 -13.86
CA SER A 185 -8.11 -12.56 -14.32
C SER A 185 -8.08 -14.05 -14.67
N ASP A 186 -7.63 -14.36 -15.89
CA ASP A 186 -7.37 -15.74 -16.32
C ASP A 186 -6.08 -16.33 -15.73
N ASN A 187 -5.27 -15.49 -15.07
CA ASN A 187 -3.96 -15.87 -14.53
C ASN A 187 -3.99 -16.21 -13.03
N LEU A 188 -5.19 -16.32 -12.44
CA LEU A 188 -5.33 -16.65 -11.03
C LEU A 188 -5.15 -18.16 -10.81
N ASN A 189 -4.36 -18.54 -9.79
CA ASN A 189 -4.31 -19.93 -9.38
C ASN A 189 -5.57 -20.28 -8.58
N ILE A 190 -6.59 -20.80 -9.28
CA ILE A 190 -7.92 -21.13 -8.75
C ILE A 190 -7.83 -22.05 -7.51
N THR A 191 -6.86 -22.96 -7.48
CA THR A 191 -6.67 -23.89 -6.35
C THR A 191 -6.27 -23.19 -5.04
N ARG A 192 -5.81 -21.93 -5.11
CA ARG A 192 -5.38 -21.12 -3.96
C ARG A 192 -6.36 -19.99 -3.61
N ILE A 193 -7.53 -19.92 -4.25
CA ILE A 193 -8.52 -18.87 -3.97
C ILE A 193 -8.89 -18.79 -2.47
N SER A 194 -9.08 -19.93 -1.80
CA SER A 194 -9.37 -19.95 -0.36
C SER A 194 -8.25 -19.33 0.48
N VAL A 195 -7.00 -19.52 0.05
CA VAL A 195 -5.81 -18.94 0.68
C VAL A 195 -5.82 -17.42 0.50
N TYR A 196 -6.11 -16.93 -0.71
CA TYR A 196 -6.22 -15.50 -0.97
C TYR A 196 -7.34 -14.87 -0.15
N LEU A 197 -8.58 -15.37 -0.28
CA LEU A 197 -9.76 -14.82 0.40
C LEU A 197 -9.65 -14.84 1.92
N SER A 198 -8.99 -15.85 2.51
CA SER A 198 -8.82 -15.92 3.97
C SER A 198 -7.96 -14.78 4.55
N ARG A 199 -7.21 -14.06 3.70
CA ARG A 199 -6.28 -13.00 4.08
C ARG A 199 -6.54 -11.68 3.36
N THR A 200 -7.30 -11.69 2.26
CA THR A 200 -7.70 -10.51 1.48
C THR A 200 -8.94 -9.88 2.08
N SER A 201 -8.69 -9.07 3.11
CA SER A 201 -9.52 -7.98 3.65
C SER A 201 -8.86 -7.58 4.96
N ALA A 202 -7.62 -7.09 4.89
CA ALA A 202 -6.83 -6.88 6.09
C ALA A 202 -7.35 -5.71 6.94
N GLY A 203 -8.24 -4.89 6.41
CA GLY A 203 -8.85 -3.76 7.10
C GLY A 203 -8.25 -2.42 6.67
N THR A 204 -9.09 -1.39 6.73
CA THR A 204 -8.75 0.02 6.50
C THR A 204 -9.78 0.90 7.21
N SER A 205 -9.55 2.20 7.32
CA SER A 205 -10.53 3.12 7.89
C SER A 205 -11.66 3.45 6.89
N VAL A 206 -12.85 3.77 7.41
CA VAL A 206 -13.95 4.33 6.60
C VAL A 206 -13.51 5.64 5.93
N LYS A 207 -12.72 6.45 6.63
CA LYS A 207 -12.17 7.70 6.10
C LYS A 207 -11.26 7.49 4.89
N ASN A 208 -10.47 6.40 4.86
CA ASN A 208 -9.66 6.05 3.70
C ASN A 208 -10.54 5.75 2.48
N MET A 209 -11.62 4.99 2.66
CA MET A 209 -12.59 4.74 1.59
C MET A 209 -13.29 6.02 1.12
N ALA A 210 -13.65 6.90 2.07
CA ALA A 210 -14.20 8.21 1.75
C ALA A 210 -13.21 9.07 0.94
N HIS A 211 -11.91 8.97 1.21
CA HIS A 211 -10.88 9.69 0.46
C HIS A 211 -10.84 9.28 -1.02
N TYR A 212 -10.88 7.97 -1.32
CA TYR A 212 -11.02 7.52 -2.70
C TYR A 212 -12.32 8.01 -3.34
N ALA A 213 -13.44 7.95 -2.60
CA ALA A 213 -14.72 8.41 -3.10
C ALA A 213 -14.72 9.93 -3.43
N GLN A 214 -14.00 10.75 -2.65
CA GLN A 214 -13.80 12.17 -2.96
C GLN A 214 -13.02 12.37 -4.25
N GLY A 215 -11.88 11.69 -4.40
CA GLY A 215 -11.07 11.81 -5.62
C GLY A 215 -11.84 11.38 -6.88
N ILE A 216 -12.62 10.30 -6.80
CA ILE A 216 -13.47 9.82 -7.92
C ILE A 216 -14.58 10.83 -8.24
N ARG A 217 -15.29 11.32 -7.21
CA ARG A 217 -16.42 12.24 -7.39
C ARG A 217 -15.97 13.58 -7.96
N ASP A 218 -14.83 14.08 -7.49
CA ASP A 218 -14.36 15.43 -7.78
C ASP A 218 -13.34 15.44 -8.94
N ASP A 219 -12.99 14.27 -9.50
CA ASP A 219 -11.99 14.06 -10.56
C ASP A 219 -10.62 14.66 -10.21
N THR A 220 -10.16 14.37 -8.99
CA THR A 220 -8.90 14.92 -8.47
C THR A 220 -8.03 13.89 -7.77
N PHE A 221 -6.72 14.12 -7.84
CA PHE A 221 -5.75 13.54 -6.90
C PHE A 221 -5.34 14.62 -5.89
N ALA A 222 -6.10 14.75 -4.81
CA ALA A 222 -5.98 15.80 -3.81
C ALA A 222 -5.93 15.24 -2.39
N SER A 223 -5.57 16.08 -1.42
CA SER A 223 -5.65 15.77 0.01
C SER A 223 -7.10 15.59 0.47
N TYR A 224 -7.31 14.90 1.59
CA TYR A 224 -8.66 14.57 2.08
C TYR A 224 -9.46 15.85 2.40
N ASP A 225 -10.66 15.95 1.86
CA ASP A 225 -11.58 17.05 2.15
C ASP A 225 -12.40 16.72 3.42
N TYR A 226 -12.20 17.49 4.48
CA TYR A 226 -12.91 17.30 5.75
C TYR A 226 -14.32 17.92 5.76
N GLY A 227 -14.76 18.50 4.64
CA GLY A 227 -15.95 19.32 4.53
C GLY A 227 -15.80 20.67 5.24
N CYS A 228 -16.90 21.42 5.30
CA CYS A 228 -16.95 22.68 6.04
C CYS A 228 -17.40 22.43 7.49
N SER A 229 -16.67 22.94 8.48
CA SER A 229 -17.21 23.06 9.83
C SER A 229 -18.17 24.26 9.86
N CYS A 230 -19.48 24.01 9.88
CA CYS A 230 -20.44 25.09 10.04
C CYS A 230 -20.35 25.68 11.44
N VAL A 231 -20.37 27.02 11.54
CA VAL A 231 -20.50 27.67 12.84
C VAL A 231 -21.95 27.51 13.27
N ARG A 232 -22.17 26.94 14.45
CA ARG A 232 -23.48 26.88 15.07
C ARG A 232 -23.68 28.13 15.91
N LEU A 233 -24.49 29.07 15.41
CA LEU A 233 -24.84 30.29 16.13
C LEU A 233 -26.36 30.29 16.38
N LEU A 234 -26.78 30.39 17.65
CA LEU A 234 -28.20 30.43 18.02
C LEU A 234 -29.05 29.28 17.45
N GLY A 235 -28.46 28.07 17.35
CA GLY A 235 -29.15 26.88 16.82
C GLY A 235 -29.23 26.80 15.29
N ILE A 236 -28.72 27.80 14.56
CA ILE A 236 -28.66 27.81 13.10
C ILE A 236 -27.26 27.40 12.66
N ASN A 237 -27.18 26.46 11.72
CA ASN A 237 -25.93 26.08 11.08
C ASN A 237 -25.62 27.08 9.96
N LEU A 238 -24.61 27.93 10.17
CA LEU A 238 -24.12 28.86 9.16
C LEU A 238 -23.02 28.17 8.34
N CYS A 239 -23.39 27.71 7.14
CA CYS A 239 -22.50 27.04 6.20
C CYS A 239 -22.31 27.95 4.97
N SER A 240 -21.27 28.79 4.97
CA SER A 240 -20.93 29.69 3.85
C SER A 240 -19.60 29.28 3.22
N SER A 241 -19.50 29.32 1.89
CA SER A 241 -18.24 29.11 1.16
C SER A 241 -17.14 30.11 1.53
N LEU A 242 -17.51 31.28 2.07
CA LEU A 242 -16.57 32.28 2.64
C LEU A 242 -15.96 31.84 3.98
N ILE A 243 -16.62 30.92 4.70
CA ILE A 243 -16.24 30.41 6.04
C ILE A 243 -15.71 28.97 5.94
N CYS A 244 -15.81 28.36 4.76
CA CYS A 244 -15.21 27.07 4.42
C CYS A 244 -13.69 27.21 4.31
N THR A 245 -12.97 27.26 5.44
CA THR A 245 -11.59 26.79 5.46
C THR A 245 -11.63 25.30 5.20
N ASN A 246 -11.44 24.90 3.94
CA ASN A 246 -10.99 23.54 3.65
C ASN A 246 -9.72 23.34 4.51
N LYS A 247 -9.76 22.39 5.43
CA LYS A 247 -8.94 22.41 6.67
C LYS A 247 -7.49 22.01 6.42
N ALA A 248 -6.75 22.84 5.69
CA ALA A 248 -5.28 22.88 5.68
C ALA A 248 -4.69 23.06 7.11
N ALA A 249 -5.52 23.24 8.14
CA ALA A 249 -5.14 23.38 9.54
C ALA A 249 -4.90 22.05 10.30
N GLN A 250 -5.27 20.87 9.78
CA GLN A 250 -5.02 19.61 10.49
C GLN A 250 -3.54 19.19 10.48
N LEU A 251 -2.74 19.66 9.51
CA LEU A 251 -1.28 19.42 9.48
C LEU A 251 -0.54 20.05 10.68
N LYS A 252 -1.13 21.04 11.36
CA LYS A 252 -0.57 21.61 12.59
C LYS A 252 -0.86 20.78 13.85
N LYS A 253 -1.83 19.86 13.82
CA LYS A 253 -2.16 19.02 14.99
C LYS A 253 -1.14 17.89 15.20
N TYR A 254 -0.49 17.44 14.12
CA TYR A 254 0.45 16.31 14.15
C TYR A 254 1.94 16.70 14.05
N ALA A 255 2.26 17.97 13.74
CA ALA A 255 3.64 18.45 13.71
C ALA A 255 4.33 18.53 15.09
N GLY A 256 3.58 18.34 16.19
CA GLY A 256 4.08 18.45 17.57
C GLY A 256 4.17 17.15 18.36
N LYS A 257 3.82 16.00 17.77
CA LYS A 257 3.92 14.69 18.44
C LYS A 257 4.61 13.71 17.50
N ALA A 258 5.93 13.66 17.62
CA ALA A 258 6.67 12.50 17.18
C ALA A 258 6.13 11.27 17.93
N TYR A 259 5.67 10.27 17.18
CA TYR A 259 5.37 8.93 17.66
C TYR A 259 6.45 7.99 17.15
#